data_AF-A0A8H4VPL9-F1
#
_entry.id   AF-A0A8H4VPL9-F1
#
_cell.length_a   1.000
_cell.length_b   1.000
_cell.length_c   1.000
_cell.angle_alpha   90.00
_cell.angle_beta   90.00
_cell.angle_gamma   90.00
#
_symmetry.space_group_name_H-M   'P 1'
#
loop_
_entity.id
_entity.type
_entity.pdbx_description
1 polymer ?
#
loop_
_entity_poly.entity_id
_entity_poly.type
_entity_poly.pdbx_seq_one_letter_code
_entity_poly.pdbx_strand_id
1 'polypeptide(L)'
;MAEDPSPETLQDLFRQIEEGQDGLAVYTRIPSRVTTPFALQVRTSSIPNAGRGLFTLEAIPAGSLIFSIKETLLTVPLEPLLGRTTRLLKVVETEGVESHCGDIDIAITAVKNTGLGVGIWPNHPLYLLRYFGCMPSSDLAGMLKAMLKIYFDIEPALRPKINPFHRWVSFKILPTNYYMLPPNNYRNSPFPVETHRLFTIIYYHLRGKMVRKTEELSGVDSTVAEFERVSYFEYFGQLKEMQKGVKGIVDGYEMEYTPLKENEELQRGFVTNLNTVLEWAGVEAKMAEELI
;
A
#
# COMPACT_ATOMS: atom_id res chain seq x y z
N MET A 1 29.21 -15.06 -12.51
CA MET A 1 28.36 -16.12 -11.94
C MET A 1 28.78 -16.25 -10.49
N ALA A 2 28.03 -15.63 -9.57
CA ALA A 2 28.23 -15.86 -8.16
C ALA A 2 27.57 -17.22 -7.84
N GLU A 3 28.31 -18.12 -7.21
CA GLU A 3 27.76 -19.40 -6.76
C GLU A 3 26.80 -19.14 -5.59
N ASP A 4 25.62 -19.77 -5.63
CA ASP A 4 24.63 -19.68 -4.56
C ASP A 4 25.27 -20.13 -3.23
N PRO A 5 25.12 -19.34 -2.14
CA PRO A 5 25.67 -19.72 -0.85
C PRO A 5 25.00 -21.00 -0.35
N SER A 6 25.82 -21.94 0.13
CA SER A 6 25.32 -23.23 0.60
C SER A 6 24.37 -23.04 1.81
N PRO A 7 23.36 -23.91 1.97
CA PRO A 7 22.44 -23.88 3.11
C PRO A 7 23.13 -23.87 4.48
N GLU A 8 24.34 -24.45 4.58
CA GLU A 8 25.16 -24.49 5.79
C GLU A 8 25.78 -23.13 6.12
N THR A 9 26.17 -22.35 5.11
CA THR A 9 26.73 -20.99 5.28
C THR A 9 25.69 -20.02 5.83
N LEU A 10 24.42 -20.20 5.43
CA LEU A 10 23.30 -19.43 5.97
C LEU A 10 23.01 -19.77 7.43
N GLN A 11 23.14 -21.05 7.82
CA GLN A 11 22.90 -21.50 9.19
C GLN A 11 23.94 -20.96 10.19
N ASP A 12 25.23 -20.92 9.83
CA ASP A 12 26.28 -20.39 10.71
C ASP A 12 26.19 -18.87 10.91
N LEU A 13 25.74 -18.14 9.88
CA LEU A 13 25.48 -16.71 9.98
C LEU A 13 24.29 -16.39 10.92
N PHE A 14 23.25 -17.25 10.95
CA PHE A 14 22.10 -17.07 11.83
C PHE A 14 22.46 -17.24 13.31
N ARG A 15 23.38 -18.16 13.63
CA ARG A 15 23.82 -18.41 15.00
C ARG A 15 24.58 -17.23 15.63
N GLN A 16 25.40 -16.50 14.87
CA GLN A 16 26.17 -15.36 15.37
C GLN A 16 25.32 -14.11 15.67
N ILE A 17 24.09 -14.06 15.15
CA ILE A 17 23.22 -12.88 15.23
C ILE A 17 22.24 -12.97 16.43
N GLU A 18 21.87 -14.17 16.85
CA GLU A 18 21.00 -14.41 18.02
C GLU A 18 21.67 -13.98 19.34
N GLU A 19 22.99 -13.88 19.38
CA GLU A 19 23.76 -13.52 20.57
C GLU A 19 23.79 -11.99 20.85
N GLY A 20 23.10 -11.16 20.05
CA GLY A 20 23.35 -9.71 19.97
C GLY A 20 22.24 -8.71 20.33
N GLN A 21 21.09 -9.07 20.93
CA GLN A 21 19.98 -8.11 21.11
C GLN A 21 19.46 -7.95 22.55
N ASP A 22 20.10 -7.07 23.33
CA ASP A 22 19.54 -6.47 24.54
C ASP A 22 19.30 -4.96 24.31
N GLY A 23 18.05 -4.55 24.07
CA GLY A 23 17.73 -3.15 23.78
C GLY A 23 16.24 -2.81 23.69
N LEU A 24 15.45 -3.08 24.73
CA LEU A 24 14.03 -2.69 24.79
C LEU A 24 13.85 -1.24 25.29
N ALA A 25 13.18 -0.41 24.50
CA ALA A 25 12.89 0.99 24.79
C ALA A 25 11.99 1.17 26.03
N VAL A 26 12.30 2.18 26.86
CA VAL A 26 11.63 2.44 28.15
C VAL A 26 10.37 3.30 27.95
N TYR A 27 9.18 2.67 27.96
CA TYR A 27 7.90 3.39 27.95
C TYR A 27 7.58 3.99 29.33
N THR A 28 7.45 5.32 29.43
CA THR A 28 7.15 6.05 30.67
C THR A 28 5.71 6.55 30.77
N ARG A 29 4.90 6.44 29.72
CA ARG A 29 3.55 7.01 29.62
C ARG A 29 2.51 5.94 29.28
N ILE A 30 1.28 6.14 29.75
CA ILE A 30 0.12 5.33 29.38
C ILE A 30 -0.26 5.65 27.92
N PRO A 31 -0.41 4.65 27.03
CA PRO A 31 -0.82 4.90 25.66
C PRO A 31 -2.22 5.54 25.58
N SER A 32 -2.44 6.47 24.66
CA SER A 32 -3.73 7.17 24.47
C SER A 32 -4.91 6.25 24.14
N ARG A 33 -4.65 5.03 23.65
CA ARG A 33 -5.66 4.00 23.38
C ARG A 33 -6.19 3.30 24.64
N VAL A 34 -5.52 3.47 25.78
CA VAL A 34 -5.98 2.96 27.07
C VAL A 34 -6.94 3.98 27.64
N THR A 35 -8.21 3.62 27.76
CA THR A 35 -9.21 4.42 28.45
C THR A 35 -9.40 3.87 29.85
N THR A 36 -9.47 4.74 30.83
CA THR A 36 -9.66 4.37 32.23
C THR A 36 -10.46 5.47 32.93
N PRO A 37 -11.41 5.10 33.81
CA PRO A 37 -12.07 6.07 34.68
C PRO A 37 -11.23 6.43 35.91
N PHE A 38 -10.08 5.78 36.11
CA PHE A 38 -9.25 5.91 37.31
C PHE A 38 -7.91 6.59 37.02
N ALA A 39 -7.34 7.22 38.05
CA ALA A 39 -5.99 7.76 37.97
C ALA A 39 -4.97 6.61 37.98
N LEU A 40 -4.28 6.43 36.84
CA LEU A 40 -3.29 5.36 36.64
C LEU A 40 -1.87 5.91 36.50
N GLN A 41 -0.88 5.14 36.94
CA GLN A 41 0.54 5.44 36.78
C GLN A 41 1.34 4.22 36.36
N VAL A 42 2.34 4.40 35.48
CA VAL A 42 3.28 3.34 35.09
C VAL A 42 4.48 3.34 36.04
N ARG A 43 4.71 2.26 36.79
CA ARG A 43 5.88 2.09 37.68
C ARG A 43 6.57 0.76 37.42
N THR A 44 7.77 0.54 37.96
CA THR A 44 8.42 -0.78 37.94
C THR A 44 7.58 -1.77 38.72
N SER A 45 7.36 -2.96 38.15
CA SER A 45 6.61 -4.03 38.82
C SER A 45 7.46 -4.64 39.93
N SER A 46 6.83 -4.99 41.05
CA SER A 46 7.46 -5.82 42.08
C SER A 46 7.47 -7.31 41.72
N ILE A 47 6.81 -7.70 40.62
CA ILE A 47 6.81 -9.08 40.12
C ILE A 47 8.13 -9.33 39.38
N PRO A 48 8.91 -10.35 39.74
CA PRO A 48 10.17 -10.67 39.08
C PRO A 48 9.99 -10.81 37.57
N ASN A 49 10.91 -10.22 36.80
CA ASN A 49 10.95 -10.23 35.33
C ASN A 49 9.71 -9.64 34.60
N ALA A 50 8.75 -9.05 35.31
CA ALA A 50 7.54 -8.48 34.69
C ALA A 50 7.76 -7.07 34.10
N GLY A 51 8.96 -6.48 34.29
CA GLY A 51 9.27 -5.14 33.82
C GLY A 51 8.46 -4.06 34.54
N ARG A 52 7.60 -3.35 33.80
CA ARG A 52 6.77 -2.26 34.35
C ARG A 52 5.30 -2.67 34.42
N GLY A 53 4.61 -2.18 35.44
CA GLY A 53 3.18 -2.39 35.67
C GLY A 53 2.39 -1.10 35.64
N LEU A 54 1.07 -1.25 35.53
CA LEU A 54 0.09 -0.17 35.65
C LEU A 54 -0.49 -0.19 37.06
N PHE A 55 -0.40 0.93 37.76
CA PHE A 55 -0.81 1.07 39.17
C PHE A 55 -1.95 2.06 39.27
N THR A 56 -2.90 1.77 40.14
CA THR A 56 -3.99 2.70 40.48
C THR A 56 -3.50 3.60 41.61
N LEU A 57 -3.87 4.88 41.57
CA LEU A 57 -3.59 5.83 42.66
C LEU A 57 -4.70 5.88 43.71
N GLU A 58 -5.80 5.17 43.44
CA GLU A 58 -7.00 5.12 44.27
C GLU A 58 -7.48 3.68 44.44
N ALA A 59 -8.32 3.48 45.46
CA ALA A 59 -8.97 2.19 45.72
C ALA A 59 -10.09 1.95 44.70
N ILE A 60 -10.06 0.79 44.04
CA ILE A 60 -11.05 0.41 43.03
C ILE A 60 -12.07 -0.55 43.64
N PRO A 61 -13.38 -0.28 43.55
CA PRO A 61 -14.40 -1.22 44.00
C PRO A 61 -14.34 -2.54 43.25
N ALA A 62 -14.61 -3.65 43.95
CA ALA A 62 -14.69 -4.97 43.35
C ALA A 62 -15.69 -4.99 42.17
N GLY A 63 -15.28 -5.60 41.05
CA GLY A 63 -16.10 -5.69 39.83
C GLY A 63 -15.98 -4.48 38.88
N SER A 64 -15.21 -3.45 39.22
CA SER A 64 -15.03 -2.29 38.35
C SER A 64 -14.11 -2.58 37.16
N LEU A 65 -14.39 -1.95 36.02
CA LEU A 65 -13.51 -1.95 34.85
C LEU A 65 -12.32 -1.00 35.06
N ILE A 66 -11.14 -1.55 35.32
CA ILE A 66 -9.92 -0.75 35.59
C ILE A 66 -9.48 0.06 34.38
N PHE A 67 -9.43 -0.57 33.21
CA PHE A 67 -9.17 0.09 31.94
C PHE A 67 -9.74 -0.74 30.79
N SER A 68 -9.93 -0.11 29.64
CA SER A 68 -10.14 -0.80 28.37
C SER A 68 -9.13 -0.31 27.34
N ILE A 69 -8.73 -1.19 26.43
CA ILE A 69 -7.85 -0.83 25.32
C ILE A 69 -8.72 -0.80 24.08
N LYS A 70 -8.89 0.38 23.48
CA LYS A 70 -9.55 0.48 22.18
C LYS A 70 -8.61 -0.08 21.12
N GLU A 71 -9.15 -0.94 20.25
CA GLU A 71 -8.42 -1.53 19.11
C GLU A 71 -7.12 -2.23 19.55
N THR A 72 -7.26 -3.30 20.33
CA THR A 72 -6.12 -4.12 20.77
C THR A 72 -5.27 -4.53 19.57
N LEU A 73 -4.06 -3.97 19.47
CA LEU A 73 -3.07 -4.41 18.51
C LEU A 73 -2.44 -5.67 19.07
N LEU A 74 -2.76 -6.81 18.46
CA LEU A 74 -2.16 -8.09 18.79
C LEU A 74 -0.91 -8.25 17.94
N THR A 75 0.26 -8.22 18.59
CA THR A 75 1.52 -8.58 17.94
C THR A 75 1.68 -10.08 18.07
N VAL A 76 1.40 -10.82 16.99
CA VAL A 76 1.79 -12.23 16.90
C VAL A 76 3.30 -12.25 16.64
N PRO A 77 4.13 -12.87 17.50
CA PRO A 77 5.55 -13.00 17.24
C PRO A 77 5.75 -13.87 15.99
N LEU A 78 6.04 -13.21 14.88
CA LEU A 78 6.31 -13.82 13.58
C LEU A 78 7.82 -14.04 13.39
N GLU A 79 8.60 -14.17 14.46
CA GLU A 79 10.07 -14.10 14.45
C GLU A 79 10.76 -14.83 13.29
N PRO A 80 10.40 -16.08 12.93
CA PRO A 80 11.05 -16.75 11.81
C PRO A 80 10.76 -16.08 10.46
N LEU A 81 9.53 -15.59 10.27
CA LEU A 81 9.10 -14.95 9.03
C LEU A 81 9.61 -13.50 8.95
N LEU A 82 9.49 -12.74 10.04
CA LEU A 82 10.01 -11.37 10.12
C LEU A 82 11.52 -11.33 9.96
N GLY A 83 12.24 -12.25 10.60
CA GLY A 83 13.68 -12.39 10.46
C GLY A 83 14.08 -12.68 9.02
N ARG A 84 13.41 -13.63 8.36
CA ARG A 84 13.66 -13.95 6.94
C ARG A 84 13.37 -12.76 6.03
N THR A 85 12.22 -12.10 6.19
CA THR A 85 11.89 -10.95 5.35
C THR A 85 12.82 -9.77 5.60
N THR A 86 13.16 -9.44 6.85
CA THR A 86 14.12 -8.37 7.17
C THR A 86 15.45 -8.60 6.47
N ARG A 87 15.92 -9.84 6.47
CA ARG A 87 17.17 -10.21 5.81
C ARG A 87 17.08 -10.10 4.31
N LEU A 88 15.98 -10.55 3.70
CA LEU A 88 15.74 -10.36 2.28
C LEU A 88 15.75 -8.88 1.91
N LEU A 89 15.08 -8.02 2.68
CA LEU A 89 15.10 -6.57 2.45
C LEU A 89 16.54 -6.03 2.45
N LYS A 90 17.36 -6.45 3.43
CA LYS A 90 18.76 -6.02 3.54
C LYS A 90 19.63 -6.52 2.39
N VAL A 91 19.47 -7.78 1.99
CA VAL A 91 20.22 -8.36 0.85
C VAL A 91 19.84 -7.66 -0.45
N VAL A 92 18.55 -7.39 -0.66
CA VAL A 92 18.07 -6.67 -1.83
C VAL A 92 18.61 -5.24 -1.90
N GLU A 93 18.74 -4.56 -0.75
CA GLU A 93 19.39 -3.24 -0.68
C GLU A 93 20.86 -3.28 -1.11
N THR A 94 21.57 -4.39 -0.89
CA THR A 94 23.00 -4.53 -1.23
C THR A 94 23.27 -5.13 -2.61
N GLU A 95 22.45 -6.09 -3.04
CA GLU A 95 22.69 -6.91 -4.25
C GLU A 95 21.79 -6.52 -5.42
N GLY A 96 20.79 -5.67 -5.18
CA GLY A 96 19.83 -5.21 -6.19
C GLY A 96 18.59 -6.11 -6.26
N VAL A 97 17.44 -5.49 -6.58
CA VAL A 97 16.13 -6.17 -6.56
C VAL A 97 16.00 -7.25 -7.63
N GLU A 98 16.64 -7.05 -8.77
CA GLU A 98 16.52 -7.90 -9.97
C GLU A 98 17.00 -9.34 -9.77
N SER A 99 18.02 -9.56 -8.93
CA SER A 99 18.53 -10.90 -8.60
C SER A 99 17.62 -11.69 -7.66
N HIS A 100 16.64 -11.04 -7.01
CA HIS A 100 15.87 -11.62 -5.90
C HIS A 100 14.35 -11.63 -6.13
N CYS A 101 13.87 -11.42 -7.36
CA CYS A 101 12.45 -11.45 -7.66
C CYS A 101 11.76 -12.75 -7.21
N GLY A 102 12.43 -13.90 -7.36
CA GLY A 102 11.92 -15.20 -6.91
C GLY A 102 11.78 -15.28 -5.38
N ASP A 103 12.78 -14.80 -4.65
CA ASP A 103 12.76 -14.76 -3.18
C ASP A 103 11.66 -13.84 -2.65
N ILE A 104 11.43 -12.72 -3.34
CA ILE A 104 10.35 -11.77 -3.01
C ILE A 104 8.98 -12.44 -3.16
N ASP A 105 8.74 -13.17 -4.25
CA ASP A 105 7.48 -13.89 -4.47
C ASP A 105 7.25 -15.02 -3.45
N ILE A 106 8.31 -15.73 -3.06
CA ILE A 106 8.28 -16.72 -1.97
C ILE A 106 7.92 -16.04 -0.64
N ALA A 107 8.54 -14.90 -0.34
CA ALA A 107 8.27 -14.15 0.89
C ALA A 107 6.83 -13.62 0.94
N ILE A 108 6.32 -13.05 -0.16
CA ILE A 108 4.92 -12.60 -0.29
C ILE A 108 3.96 -13.77 -0.02
N THR A 109 4.23 -14.93 -0.62
CA THR A 109 3.40 -16.13 -0.45
C THR A 109 3.43 -16.62 1.01
N ALA A 110 4.61 -16.65 1.63
CA ALA A 110 4.76 -17.03 3.02
C ALA A 110 3.99 -16.10 3.96
N VAL A 111 4.05 -14.78 3.74
CA VAL A 111 3.29 -13.79 4.52
C VAL A 111 1.79 -13.97 4.31
N LYS A 112 1.33 -14.17 3.06
CA LYS A 112 -0.08 -14.42 2.76
C LYS A 112 -0.61 -15.66 3.48
N ASN A 113 0.18 -16.74 3.53
CA ASN A 113 -0.20 -18.00 4.17
C ASN A 113 -0.28 -17.94 5.71
N THR A 114 0.20 -16.86 6.34
CA THR A 114 0.00 -16.67 7.79
C THR A 114 -1.44 -16.40 8.18
N GLY A 115 -2.28 -15.93 7.25
CA GLY A 115 -3.66 -15.55 7.53
C GLY A 115 -3.82 -14.28 8.37
N LEU A 116 -2.74 -13.53 8.62
CA LEU A 116 -2.75 -12.35 9.50
C LEU A 116 -3.28 -11.07 8.79
N GLY A 117 -3.73 -11.19 7.55
CA GLY A 117 -4.27 -10.11 6.74
C GLY A 117 -3.22 -9.36 5.92
N VAL A 118 -3.68 -8.51 5.01
CA VAL A 118 -2.80 -7.80 4.04
C VAL A 118 -2.11 -6.56 4.64
N GLY A 119 -2.65 -6.00 5.72
CA GLY A 119 -2.14 -4.80 6.39
C GLY A 119 -0.97 -5.02 7.34
N ILE A 120 -0.46 -6.25 7.46
CA ILE A 120 0.69 -6.52 8.31
C ILE A 120 2.00 -6.09 7.65
N TRP A 121 2.94 -5.66 8.47
CA TRP A 121 4.33 -5.66 8.05
C TRP A 121 4.78 -7.13 7.90
N PRO A 122 5.45 -7.53 6.80
CA PRO A 122 6.18 -6.71 5.81
C PRO A 122 5.52 -6.60 4.42
N ASN A 123 4.20 -6.74 4.26
CA ASN A 123 3.58 -6.75 2.92
C ASN A 123 3.92 -5.51 2.07
N HIS A 124 3.84 -4.31 2.65
CA HIS A 124 4.12 -3.08 1.91
C HIS A 124 5.53 -3.04 1.29
N PRO A 125 6.64 -3.20 2.06
CA PRO A 125 7.97 -3.22 1.46
C PRO A 125 8.19 -4.40 0.50
N LEU A 126 7.61 -5.58 0.75
CA LEU A 126 7.72 -6.71 -0.17
C LEU A 126 7.09 -6.40 -1.54
N TYR A 127 5.90 -5.81 -1.57
CA TYR A 127 5.26 -5.45 -2.83
C TYR A 127 5.94 -4.26 -3.52
N LEU A 128 6.56 -3.33 -2.78
CA LEU A 128 7.41 -2.29 -3.37
C LEU A 128 8.65 -2.89 -4.04
N LEU A 129 9.33 -3.83 -3.38
CA LEU A 129 10.43 -4.55 -4.01
C LEU A 129 9.94 -5.32 -5.23
N ARG A 130 8.78 -5.97 -5.15
CA ARG A 130 8.21 -6.66 -6.31
C ARG A 130 7.98 -5.72 -7.49
N TYR A 131 7.46 -4.52 -7.23
CA TYR A 131 7.30 -3.47 -8.21
C TYR A 131 8.63 -3.06 -8.85
N PHE A 132 9.65 -2.77 -8.04
CA PHE A 132 10.96 -2.37 -8.54
C PHE A 132 11.68 -3.49 -9.30
N GLY A 133 11.51 -4.74 -8.88
CA GLY A 133 12.08 -5.92 -9.54
C GLY A 133 11.49 -6.21 -10.92
N CYS A 134 10.28 -5.71 -11.22
CA CYS A 134 9.70 -5.79 -12.56
C CYS A 134 10.26 -4.77 -13.55
N MET A 135 10.84 -3.65 -13.08
CA MET A 135 11.26 -2.57 -13.98
C MET A 135 12.37 -3.00 -14.95
N PRO A 136 13.44 -3.70 -14.51
CA PRO A 136 14.54 -4.10 -15.40
C PRO A 136 14.11 -5.08 -16.48
N SER A 137 13.14 -5.96 -16.18
CA SER A 137 12.58 -6.93 -17.13
C SER A 137 11.47 -6.34 -18.01
N SER A 138 11.12 -5.06 -17.85
CA SER A 138 9.96 -4.43 -18.50
C SER A 138 8.65 -5.21 -18.27
N ASP A 139 8.51 -5.87 -17.13
CA ASP A 139 7.30 -6.62 -16.76
C ASP A 139 6.21 -5.65 -16.25
N LEU A 140 5.59 -4.94 -17.20
CA LEU A 140 4.58 -3.94 -16.88
C LEU A 140 3.33 -4.54 -16.21
N ALA A 141 3.03 -5.81 -16.49
CA ALA A 141 1.96 -6.53 -15.82
C ALA A 141 2.26 -6.72 -14.34
N GLY A 142 3.44 -7.23 -13.99
CA GLY A 142 3.87 -7.35 -12.60
C GLY A 142 3.92 -6.00 -11.89
N MET A 143 4.43 -4.94 -12.54
CA MET A 143 4.45 -3.58 -11.99
C MET A 143 3.05 -3.09 -11.61
N LEU A 144 2.09 -3.20 -12.54
CA LEU A 144 0.73 -2.74 -12.31
C LEU A 144 0.02 -3.56 -11.24
N LYS A 145 0.18 -4.88 -11.23
CA LYS A 145 -0.39 -5.73 -10.18
C LYS A 145 0.14 -5.37 -8.80
N ALA A 146 1.46 -5.17 -8.67
CA ALA A 146 2.08 -4.79 -7.41
C ALA A 146 1.54 -3.44 -6.91
N MET A 147 1.47 -2.43 -7.78
CA MET A 147 0.98 -1.10 -7.41
C MET A 147 -0.51 -1.07 -7.07
N LEU A 148 -1.35 -1.81 -7.82
CA LEU A 148 -2.77 -1.96 -7.49
C LEU A 148 -2.95 -2.61 -6.12
N LYS A 149 -2.17 -3.65 -5.81
CA LYS A 149 -2.20 -4.32 -4.50
C LYS A 149 -1.76 -3.40 -3.36
N ILE A 150 -0.70 -2.63 -3.57
CA ILE A 150 -0.22 -1.63 -2.60
C ILE A 150 -1.34 -0.64 -2.28
N TYR A 151 -1.89 0.02 -3.31
CA TYR A 151 -2.78 1.16 -3.12
C TYR A 151 -4.20 0.77 -2.65
N PHE A 152 -4.77 -0.32 -3.18
CA PHE A 152 -6.16 -0.71 -2.89
C PHE A 152 -6.30 -1.70 -1.75
N ASP A 153 -5.25 -2.44 -1.40
CA ASP A 153 -5.35 -3.52 -0.41
C ASP A 153 -4.46 -3.29 0.81
N ILE A 154 -3.16 -3.09 0.58
CA ILE A 154 -2.17 -3.02 1.66
C ILE A 154 -2.28 -1.69 2.41
N GLU A 155 -2.12 -0.55 1.73
CA GLU A 155 -2.12 0.77 2.37
C GLU A 155 -3.41 1.09 3.15
N PRO A 156 -4.62 0.77 2.66
CA PRO A 156 -5.85 0.94 3.44
C PRO A 156 -5.87 0.06 4.70
N ALA A 157 -5.30 -1.14 4.63
CA ALA A 157 -5.26 -2.10 5.74
C ALA A 157 -4.14 -1.80 6.77
N LEU A 158 -3.07 -1.08 6.41
CA LEU A 158 -1.94 -0.80 7.31
C LEU A 158 -2.37 -0.21 8.67
N ARG A 159 -1.73 -0.70 9.74
CA ARG A 159 -1.83 -0.17 11.10
C ARG A 159 -0.40 -0.10 11.71
N PRO A 160 0.10 1.09 12.09
CA PRO A 160 -0.54 2.40 12.00
C PRO A 160 -0.81 2.83 10.56
N LYS A 161 -1.73 3.78 10.38
CA LYS A 161 -2.05 4.33 9.06
C LYS A 161 -0.80 5.00 8.48
N ILE A 162 -0.54 4.77 7.20
CA ILE A 162 0.53 5.43 6.47
C ILE A 162 0.26 6.93 6.36
N ASN A 163 1.33 7.73 6.31
CA ASN A 163 1.23 9.16 6.05
C ASN A 163 0.45 9.39 4.73
N PRO A 164 -0.58 10.28 4.72
CA PRO A 164 -1.35 10.61 3.51
C PRO A 164 -0.49 10.99 2.30
N PHE A 165 0.65 11.65 2.52
CA PHE A 165 1.60 12.00 1.46
C PHE A 165 2.23 10.77 0.81
N HIS A 166 2.60 9.75 1.59
CA HIS A 166 3.19 8.52 1.04
C HIS A 166 2.16 7.74 0.22
N ARG A 167 0.91 7.64 0.74
CA ARG A 167 -0.21 7.05 -0.01
C ARG A 167 -0.48 7.80 -1.31
N TRP A 168 -0.33 9.12 -1.31
CA TRP A 168 -0.42 9.93 -2.52
C TRP A 168 0.70 9.64 -3.53
N VAL A 169 1.93 9.37 -3.07
CA VAL A 169 3.02 8.93 -3.96
C VAL A 169 2.67 7.60 -4.64
N SER A 170 2.23 6.60 -3.88
CA SER A 170 1.77 5.32 -4.46
C SER A 170 0.63 5.52 -5.46
N PHE A 171 -0.29 6.45 -5.16
CA PHE A 171 -1.36 6.81 -6.08
C PHE A 171 -0.87 7.47 -7.37
N LYS A 172 0.13 8.35 -7.30
CA LYS A 172 0.71 9.00 -8.48
C LYS A 172 1.39 8.02 -9.44
N ILE A 173 1.99 6.96 -8.91
CA ILE A 173 2.68 5.94 -9.71
C ILE A 173 1.69 5.17 -10.59
N LEU A 174 0.45 4.94 -10.14
CA LEU A 174 -0.55 4.19 -10.90
C LEU A 174 -0.86 4.82 -12.27
N PRO A 175 -1.31 6.08 -12.38
CA PRO A 175 -1.49 6.74 -13.67
C PRO A 175 -0.22 6.81 -14.52
N THR A 176 0.94 7.02 -13.91
CA THR A 176 2.22 7.06 -14.65
C THR A 176 2.52 5.73 -15.31
N ASN A 177 2.32 4.61 -14.61
CA ASN A 177 2.49 3.27 -15.18
C ASN A 177 1.46 2.97 -16.29
N TYR A 178 0.24 3.52 -16.19
CA TYR A 178 -0.74 3.41 -17.27
C TYR A 178 -0.35 4.22 -18.51
N TYR A 179 0.27 5.39 -18.35
CA TYR A 179 0.75 6.18 -19.48
C TYR A 179 1.87 5.48 -20.26
N MET A 180 2.63 4.59 -19.61
CA MET A 180 3.65 3.77 -20.27
C MET A 180 3.06 2.68 -21.18
N LEU A 181 1.74 2.50 -21.20
CA LEU A 181 1.05 1.58 -22.10
C LEU A 181 0.99 2.20 -23.51
N PRO A 182 1.61 1.59 -24.54
CA PRO A 182 1.52 2.11 -25.89
C PRO A 182 0.06 2.02 -26.37
N PRO A 183 -0.58 3.15 -26.74
CA PRO A 183 -2.04 3.24 -26.95
C PRO A 183 -2.61 2.39 -28.08
N ASN A 184 -1.75 1.79 -28.92
CA ASN A 184 -2.17 1.10 -30.14
C ASN A 184 -1.48 -0.26 -30.39
N ASN A 185 -0.79 -0.83 -29.40
CA ASN A 185 -0.12 -2.12 -29.57
C ASN A 185 -0.74 -3.26 -28.74
N TYR A 186 -2.08 -3.39 -28.84
CA TYR A 186 -2.85 -4.47 -28.19
C TYR A 186 -2.31 -5.87 -28.50
N ARG A 187 -1.73 -6.08 -29.69
CA ARG A 187 -1.17 -7.37 -30.10
C ARG A 187 0.05 -7.80 -29.28
N ASN A 188 0.83 -6.84 -28.77
CA ASN A 188 2.01 -7.08 -27.95
C ASN A 188 1.77 -6.65 -26.50
N SER A 189 0.51 -6.46 -26.12
CA SER A 189 0.16 -6.06 -24.78
C SER A 189 0.41 -7.21 -23.81
N PRO A 190 1.10 -6.98 -22.68
CA PRO A 190 1.23 -8.02 -21.65
C PRO A 190 -0.07 -8.21 -20.83
N PHE A 191 -1.18 -7.57 -21.24
CA PHE A 191 -2.48 -7.65 -20.58
C PHE A 191 -3.49 -8.38 -21.46
N PRO A 192 -4.52 -8.99 -20.86
CA PRO A 192 -5.74 -9.32 -21.60
C PRO A 192 -6.28 -8.07 -22.31
N VAL A 193 -6.76 -8.22 -23.55
CA VAL A 193 -7.28 -7.10 -24.37
C VAL A 193 -8.32 -6.28 -23.62
N GLU A 194 -9.22 -6.95 -22.90
CA GLU A 194 -10.25 -6.27 -22.12
C GLU A 194 -9.65 -5.45 -20.98
N THR A 195 -8.66 -5.98 -20.24
CA THR A 195 -7.97 -5.22 -19.18
C THR A 195 -7.28 -3.98 -19.74
N HIS A 196 -6.65 -4.09 -20.92
CA HIS A 196 -6.04 -2.94 -21.60
C HIS A 196 -7.08 -1.85 -21.90
N ARG A 197 -8.21 -2.23 -22.50
CA ARG A 197 -9.32 -1.31 -22.81
C ARG A 197 -9.83 -0.59 -21.55
N LEU A 198 -9.98 -1.35 -20.46
CA LEU A 198 -10.43 -0.80 -19.19
C LEU A 198 -9.42 0.19 -18.59
N PHE A 199 -8.11 -0.04 -18.73
CA PHE A 199 -7.10 0.90 -18.26
C PHE A 199 -7.21 2.27 -18.90
N THR A 200 -7.46 2.35 -20.21
CA THR A 200 -7.70 3.63 -20.90
C THR A 200 -8.85 4.39 -20.25
N ILE A 201 -9.97 3.73 -19.99
CA ILE A 201 -11.16 4.36 -19.37
C ILE A 201 -10.88 4.79 -17.92
N ILE A 202 -10.23 3.93 -17.14
CA ILE A 202 -9.94 4.16 -15.71
C ILE A 202 -8.91 5.26 -15.52
N TYR A 203 -7.88 5.32 -16.37
CA TYR A 203 -6.75 6.24 -16.26
C TYR A 203 -7.20 7.70 -16.08
N TYR A 204 -8.17 8.16 -16.86
CA TYR A 204 -8.66 9.54 -16.80
C TYR A 204 -9.32 9.87 -15.46
N HIS A 205 -10.15 8.96 -14.95
CA HIS A 205 -10.79 9.14 -13.66
C HIS A 205 -9.76 9.12 -12.52
N LEU A 206 -8.73 8.26 -12.59
CA LEU A 206 -7.64 8.25 -11.61
C LEU A 206 -6.82 9.55 -11.65
N ARG A 207 -6.48 10.05 -12.84
CA ARG A 207 -5.80 11.36 -13.00
C ARG A 207 -6.64 12.50 -12.42
N GLY A 208 -7.95 12.54 -12.69
CA GLY A 208 -8.85 13.52 -12.10
C GLY A 208 -8.91 13.44 -10.57
N LYS A 209 -8.92 12.23 -10.00
CA LYS A 209 -8.81 12.02 -8.54
C LYS A 209 -7.45 12.48 -7.99
N MET A 210 -6.38 12.34 -8.77
CA MET A 210 -5.01 12.74 -8.38
C MET A 210 -4.83 14.25 -8.32
N VAL A 211 -5.42 14.99 -9.26
CA VAL A 211 -5.45 16.46 -9.21
C VAL A 211 -6.14 16.93 -7.92
N ARG A 212 -7.35 16.42 -7.64
CA ARG A 212 -8.09 16.77 -6.42
C ARG A 212 -7.32 16.44 -5.14
N LYS A 213 -6.70 15.26 -5.08
CA LYS A 213 -5.88 14.86 -3.91
C LYS A 213 -4.63 15.73 -3.74
N THR A 214 -4.04 16.19 -4.84
CA THR A 214 -2.91 17.12 -4.79
C THR A 214 -3.34 18.47 -4.24
N GLU A 215 -4.49 18.98 -4.66
CA GLU A 215 -5.08 20.22 -4.14
C GLU A 215 -5.43 20.11 -2.64
N GLU A 216 -6.00 18.98 -2.21
CA GLU A 216 -6.31 18.73 -0.80
C GLU A 216 -5.07 18.69 0.10
N LEU A 217 -3.96 18.10 -0.39
CA LEU A 217 -2.74 17.90 0.41
C LEU A 217 -1.79 19.10 0.38
N SER A 218 -1.66 19.75 -0.77
CA SER A 218 -0.68 20.83 -0.98
C SER A 218 -1.30 22.22 -0.97
N GLY A 219 -2.64 22.32 -1.00
CA GLY A 219 -3.38 23.56 -1.20
C GLY A 219 -3.65 23.84 -2.67
N VAL A 220 -4.84 24.38 -2.96
CA VAL A 220 -5.34 24.67 -4.32
C VAL A 220 -4.40 25.61 -5.09
N ASP A 221 -3.80 26.58 -4.40
CA ASP A 221 -2.92 27.60 -5.00
C ASP A 221 -1.44 27.20 -5.01
N SER A 222 -1.10 25.96 -4.65
CA SER A 222 0.28 25.49 -4.69
C SER A 222 0.76 25.28 -6.12
N THR A 223 2.05 25.55 -6.38
CA THR A 223 2.68 25.27 -7.68
C THR A 223 2.52 23.82 -8.12
N VAL A 224 2.50 22.87 -7.17
CA VAL A 224 2.30 21.45 -7.47
C VAL A 224 0.85 21.16 -7.89
N ALA A 225 -0.14 21.78 -7.23
CA ALA A 225 -1.54 21.67 -7.63
C ALA A 225 -1.78 22.31 -8.99
N GLU A 226 -1.22 23.50 -9.24
CA GLU A 226 -1.26 24.15 -10.54
C GLU A 226 -0.60 23.28 -11.61
N PHE A 227 0.60 22.75 -11.38
CA PHE A 227 1.28 21.87 -12.32
C PHE A 227 0.45 20.63 -12.64
N GLU A 228 -0.13 19.94 -11.65
CA GLU A 228 -0.94 18.75 -11.91
C GLU A 228 -2.25 19.09 -12.62
N ARG A 229 -2.86 20.23 -12.29
CA ARG A 229 -4.08 20.73 -12.93
C ARG A 229 -3.80 21.10 -14.39
N VAL A 230 -2.75 21.88 -14.63
CA VAL A 230 -2.30 22.29 -15.96
C VAL A 230 -1.87 21.07 -16.76
N SER A 231 -1.01 20.20 -16.23
CA SER A 231 -0.61 18.96 -16.91
C SER A 231 -1.81 18.08 -17.21
N TYR A 232 -2.73 17.91 -16.26
CA TYR A 232 -3.98 17.20 -16.52
C TYR A 232 -4.72 17.86 -17.67
N PHE A 233 -5.02 19.16 -17.62
CA PHE A 233 -5.78 19.90 -18.64
C PHE A 233 -5.04 20.22 -19.94
N GLU A 234 -3.71 20.09 -20.00
CA GLU A 234 -2.89 20.27 -21.20
C GLU A 234 -2.75 18.95 -21.96
N TYR A 235 -2.62 17.81 -21.27
CA TYR A 235 -2.80 16.49 -21.88
C TYR A 235 -4.28 16.24 -22.21
N PHE A 236 -5.22 16.72 -21.37
CA PHE A 236 -6.63 16.93 -21.73
C PHE A 236 -6.82 18.14 -22.66
N GLY A 237 -5.76 18.84 -23.07
CA GLY A 237 -5.85 20.02 -23.94
C GLY A 237 -6.27 19.66 -25.35
N GLN A 238 -6.11 18.39 -25.75
CA GLN A 238 -6.77 17.79 -26.91
C GLN A 238 -8.27 17.49 -26.68
N LEU A 239 -8.74 17.64 -25.45
CA LEU A 239 -10.13 17.56 -24.99
C LEU A 239 -10.62 18.93 -24.44
N LYS A 240 -9.92 20.06 -24.67
CA LYS A 240 -10.46 21.42 -24.36
C LYS A 240 -11.66 21.77 -25.24
N GLU A 241 -11.84 21.07 -26.36
CA GLU A 241 -13.09 21.07 -27.13
C GLU A 241 -14.21 20.25 -26.46
N MET A 242 -13.90 19.51 -25.39
CA MET A 242 -14.87 18.74 -24.62
C MET A 242 -15.40 19.52 -23.43
N GLN A 243 -16.36 20.39 -23.72
CA GLN A 243 -17.30 20.81 -22.70
C GLN A 243 -18.02 19.57 -22.14
N LYS A 244 -18.58 19.66 -20.92
CA LYS A 244 -19.50 18.65 -20.37
C LYS A 244 -20.53 18.26 -21.45
N GLY A 245 -20.61 16.98 -21.83
CA GLY A 245 -21.51 16.53 -22.91
C GLY A 245 -20.88 16.31 -24.30
N VAL A 246 -19.59 16.61 -24.50
CA VAL A 246 -18.95 16.44 -25.81
C VAL A 246 -18.08 15.19 -25.80
N LYS A 247 -18.13 14.43 -26.90
CA LYS A 247 -17.49 13.13 -27.07
C LYS A 247 -16.21 13.19 -27.91
N GLY A 248 -15.11 12.69 -27.39
CA GLY A 248 -13.77 12.85 -27.98
C GLY A 248 -13.13 11.50 -28.24
N ILE A 249 -12.27 11.44 -29.25
CA ILE A 249 -11.57 10.20 -29.56
C ILE A 249 -10.29 10.14 -28.76
N VAL A 250 -10.20 9.15 -27.89
CA VAL A 250 -9.01 8.84 -27.10
C VAL A 250 -8.62 7.40 -27.40
N ASP A 251 -7.42 7.21 -27.96
CA ASP A 251 -6.91 5.89 -28.35
C ASP A 251 -7.90 5.08 -29.22
N GLY A 252 -8.66 5.79 -30.06
CA GLY A 252 -9.68 5.20 -30.95
C GLY A 252 -11.06 5.01 -30.31
N TYR A 253 -11.24 5.35 -29.04
CA TYR A 253 -12.53 5.26 -28.35
C TYR A 253 -13.20 6.62 -28.21
N GLU A 254 -14.47 6.68 -28.58
CA GLU A 254 -15.33 7.82 -28.31
C GLU A 254 -15.63 7.87 -26.80
N MET A 255 -15.13 8.89 -26.12
CA MET A 255 -15.27 9.07 -24.67
C MET A 255 -15.80 10.46 -24.34
N GLU A 256 -16.73 10.51 -23.40
CA GLU A 256 -17.21 11.74 -22.78
C GLU A 256 -16.74 11.76 -21.32
N TYR A 257 -15.97 12.78 -20.94
CA TYR A 257 -15.57 12.93 -19.53
C TYR A 257 -16.62 13.74 -18.78
N THR A 258 -17.32 13.07 -17.87
CA THR A 258 -18.07 13.72 -16.80
C THR A 258 -17.46 13.29 -15.46
N PRO A 259 -17.22 14.23 -14.52
CA PRO A 259 -16.76 13.87 -13.18
C PRO A 259 -17.68 12.81 -12.56
N LEU A 260 -17.12 11.75 -11.98
CA LEU A 260 -17.91 10.61 -11.45
C LEU A 260 -18.96 11.03 -10.42
N LYS A 261 -18.73 12.13 -9.69
CA LYS A 261 -19.69 12.68 -8.71
C LYS A 261 -20.95 13.27 -9.34
N GLU A 262 -20.94 13.54 -10.64
CA GLU A 262 -22.02 14.19 -11.38
C GLU A 262 -22.85 13.21 -12.22
N ASN A 263 -22.46 11.94 -12.31
CA ASN A 263 -23.15 10.95 -13.14
C ASN A 263 -23.07 9.55 -12.51
N GLU A 264 -24.20 9.08 -11.97
CA GLU A 264 -24.32 7.77 -11.31
C GLU A 264 -24.08 6.59 -12.24
N GLU A 265 -24.42 6.70 -13.53
CA GLU A 265 -24.21 5.62 -14.49
C GLU A 265 -22.72 5.45 -14.79
N LEU A 266 -22.01 6.55 -15.04
CA LEU A 266 -20.56 6.55 -15.18
C LEU A 266 -19.86 6.08 -13.90
N GLN A 267 -20.41 6.45 -12.74
CA GLN A 267 -19.93 5.97 -11.45
C GLN A 267 -20.02 4.44 -11.35
N ARG A 268 -21.19 3.86 -11.66
CA ARG A 268 -21.38 2.39 -11.66
C ARG A 268 -20.46 1.71 -12.68
N GLY A 269 -20.36 2.26 -13.88
CA GLY A 269 -19.46 1.78 -14.92
C GLY A 269 -18.00 1.78 -14.48
N PHE A 270 -17.53 2.89 -13.90
CA PHE A 270 -16.17 3.01 -13.36
C PHE A 270 -15.90 1.99 -12.26
N VAL A 271 -16.80 1.85 -11.27
CA VAL A 271 -16.65 0.88 -10.17
C VAL A 271 -16.56 -0.55 -10.72
N THR A 272 -17.41 -0.89 -11.70
CA THR A 272 -17.41 -2.20 -12.35
C THR A 272 -16.10 -2.45 -13.08
N ASN A 273 -15.70 -1.51 -13.93
CA ASN A 273 -14.47 -1.60 -14.72
C ASN A 273 -13.22 -1.68 -13.85
N LEU A 274 -13.14 -0.86 -12.80
CA LEU A 274 -12.02 -0.88 -11.88
C LEU A 274 -11.98 -2.19 -11.09
N ASN A 275 -13.11 -2.71 -10.63
CA ASN A 275 -13.15 -4.01 -9.96
C ASN A 275 -12.72 -5.17 -10.87
N THR A 276 -13.06 -5.16 -12.15
CA THR A 276 -12.53 -6.13 -13.13
C THR A 276 -10.99 -6.08 -13.23
N VAL A 277 -10.43 -4.87 -13.24
CA VAL A 277 -8.97 -4.67 -13.23
C VAL A 277 -8.33 -5.12 -11.91
N LEU A 278 -8.99 -4.85 -10.78
CA LEU A 278 -8.54 -5.26 -9.46
C LEU A 278 -8.54 -6.79 -9.32
N GLU A 279 -9.58 -7.47 -9.82
CA GLU A 279 -9.66 -8.92 -9.85
C GLU A 279 -8.50 -9.54 -10.65
N TRP A 280 -8.21 -9.00 -11.84
CA TRP A 280 -7.03 -9.42 -12.63
C TRP A 280 -5.70 -9.26 -11.87
N ALA A 281 -5.62 -8.27 -10.99
CA ALA A 281 -4.47 -8.03 -10.11
C ALA A 281 -4.47 -8.87 -8.81
N GLY A 282 -5.49 -9.70 -8.59
CA GLY A 282 -5.65 -10.45 -7.34
C GLY A 282 -5.97 -9.57 -6.14
N VAL A 283 -6.66 -8.44 -6.37
CA VAL A 283 -7.21 -7.55 -5.35
C VAL A 283 -8.70 -7.82 -5.23
N GLU A 284 -9.20 -7.93 -4.00
CA GLU A 284 -10.63 -8.11 -3.75
C GLU A 284 -11.42 -6.90 -4.25
N ALA A 285 -12.64 -7.16 -4.76
CA ALA A 285 -13.53 -6.10 -5.22
C ALA A 285 -13.80 -5.09 -4.09
N LYS A 286 -13.80 -3.81 -4.45
CA LYS A 286 -13.98 -2.68 -3.55
C LYS A 286 -15.33 -2.01 -3.77
N MET A 287 -15.84 -1.41 -2.71
CA MET A 287 -17.09 -0.66 -2.74
C MET A 287 -16.88 0.72 -3.38
N ALA A 288 -17.95 1.34 -3.87
CA ALA A 288 -17.88 2.63 -4.55
C ALA A 288 -17.23 3.72 -3.68
N GLU A 289 -17.50 3.70 -2.37
CA GLU A 289 -16.98 4.64 -1.37
C GLU A 289 -15.46 4.53 -1.19
N GLU A 290 -14.89 3.35 -1.47
CA GLU A 290 -13.45 3.11 -1.39
C GLU A 290 -12.73 3.57 -2.67
N LEU A 291 -13.44 3.55 -3.81
CA LEU A 291 -12.87 3.79 -5.13
C LEU A 291 -12.94 5.26 -5.57
N ILE A 292 -13.95 6.02 -5.13
CA ILE A 292 -14.28 7.36 -5.66
C ILE A 292 -13.66 8.50 -4.86
#